data_AF-A0A520J152-F1
#
_entry.id   AF-A0A520J152-F1
#
_cell.length_a   1.000
_cell.length_b   1.000
_cell.length_c   1.000
_cell.angle_alpha   90.00
_cell.angle_beta   90.00
_cell.angle_gamma   90.00
#
_symmetry.space_group_name_H-M   'P 1'
#
loop_
_entity.id
_entity.type
_entity.pdbx_description
1 polymer ?
#
loop_
_entity_poly.entity_id
_entity_poly.type
_entity_poly.pdbx_seq_one_letter_code
_entity_poly.pdbx_strand_id
1 'polypeptide(L)'
;MNLLFKPILLLLLLIGIAFSSKAQNYVVKGKVLDTAGLPLPGAVVRISWTTDSLAMSASADGAFNFNKVKSRQFTLSAAFVGFQEFIKQYSITEGTTFTAPDIKLKLIANTLDQVTISGVPPVRVMEDTVSFNAASFPVREGDAVDEILKKLPGIKVDKDGNVTNQGKPVTKIRVNGKDFFGTDVATAIKNLPADIIQNLQIIDDYGEQAKLTGIKTGEPEKVLNLTIQPDKKKGYFARASGGLGNSERYNTSLRANSMKGERMVSFDGTVNNANLRGGGGDGITTRNAGSVNYKNEWNPKVSADGGYNFNNTKNNTVSSAYTQNFLQEFTRFEDSRNDNQSTRFGHDFWGNLELKPDSMNFLKISPNFSYSINEGLYGGVSNIVQQDLVTNRISNNINNDRNLNARTSVFFNHKLAKKGRNFNFSSIGHIFKHIQKCLFG
;
A
#
# COMPACT_ATOMS: atom_id res chain seq x y z
N MET A 1 55.35 -19.46 88.45
CA MET A 1 55.69 -18.37 87.51
C MET A 1 56.10 -18.94 86.13
N ASN A 2 55.32 -19.85 85.52
CA ASN A 2 55.69 -20.55 84.27
C ASN A 2 54.52 -20.72 83.26
N LEU A 3 53.41 -20.00 83.45
CA LEU A 3 52.20 -20.13 82.61
C LEU A 3 51.97 -18.96 81.62
N LEU A 4 52.76 -17.89 81.69
CA LEU A 4 52.60 -16.71 80.81
C LEU A 4 53.70 -16.56 79.74
N PHE A 5 54.78 -17.35 79.77
CA PHE A 5 55.88 -17.22 78.81
C PHE A 5 55.63 -17.94 77.47
N LYS A 6 54.82 -19.01 77.45
CA LYS A 6 54.50 -19.77 76.22
C LYS A 6 53.64 -19.00 75.20
N PRO A 7 52.59 -18.23 75.57
CA PRO A 7 51.82 -17.48 74.58
C PRO A 7 52.58 -16.28 74.00
N ILE A 8 53.49 -15.67 74.77
CA ILE A 8 54.30 -14.52 74.30
C ILE A 8 55.35 -14.97 73.29
N LEU A 9 55.98 -16.13 73.49
CA LEU A 9 56.94 -16.70 72.53
C LEU A 9 56.25 -17.13 71.22
N LEU A 10 55.01 -17.65 71.30
CA LEU A 10 54.22 -18.01 70.11
C LEU A 10 53.77 -16.77 69.32
N LEU A 11 53.44 -15.67 70.01
CA LEU A 11 53.06 -14.40 69.39
C LEU A 11 54.26 -13.73 68.68
N LEU A 12 55.46 -13.78 69.28
CA LEU A 12 56.69 -13.29 68.66
C LEU A 12 57.12 -14.14 67.45
N LEU A 13 56.87 -15.46 67.46
CA LEU A 13 57.11 -16.34 66.32
C LEU A 13 56.12 -16.08 65.17
N LEU A 14 54.86 -15.75 65.46
CA LEU A 14 53.88 -15.37 64.42
C LEU A 14 54.17 -13.99 63.80
N ILE A 15 54.72 -13.04 64.56
CA ILE A 15 55.10 -11.71 64.04
C ILE A 15 56.34 -11.81 63.12
N GLY A 16 57.24 -12.75 63.36
CA GLY A 16 58.40 -13.00 62.49
C GLY A 16 58.07 -13.56 61.10
N ILE A 17 56.96 -14.30 60.96
CA ILE A 17 56.55 -14.92 59.67
C ILE A 17 55.82 -13.90 58.77
N ALA A 18 55.25 -12.83 59.33
CA ALA A 18 54.51 -11.82 58.57
C ALA A 18 55.41 -10.87 57.73
N PHE A 19 56.72 -10.83 57.97
CA PHE A 19 57.64 -9.91 57.27
C PHE A 19 58.30 -10.47 56.00
N SER A 20 57.93 -11.68 55.56
CA SER A 20 58.47 -12.28 54.32
C SER A 20 57.44 -12.38 53.19
N SER A 21 56.63 -11.33 53.00
CA SER A 21 55.92 -11.12 51.73
C SER A 21 56.81 -10.28 50.81
N LYS A 22 57.63 -10.92 49.97
CA LYS A 22 58.21 -10.19 48.83
C LYS A 22 57.07 -9.87 47.87
N ALA A 23 56.54 -8.66 47.95
CA ALA A 23 55.72 -8.09 46.88
C ALA A 23 56.60 -8.00 45.61
N GLN A 24 56.60 -9.06 44.80
CA GLN A 24 57.34 -9.08 43.53
C GLN A 24 56.54 -8.24 42.53
N ASN A 25 56.96 -6.99 42.36
CA ASN A 25 56.51 -6.19 41.24
C ASN A 25 57.21 -6.69 39.98
N TYR A 26 56.42 -7.10 39.01
CA TYR A 26 56.88 -7.47 37.69
C TYR A 26 56.86 -6.26 36.77
N VAL A 27 57.84 -6.22 35.87
CA VAL A 27 57.95 -5.21 34.83
C VAL A 27 57.46 -5.79 33.51
N VAL A 28 56.44 -5.19 32.91
CA VAL A 28 55.91 -5.59 31.60
C VAL A 28 56.10 -4.44 30.62
N LYS A 29 56.93 -4.66 29.60
CA LYS A 29 57.26 -3.64 28.59
C LYS A 29 57.07 -4.19 27.18
N GLY A 30 56.82 -3.30 26.22
CA GLY A 30 56.65 -3.67 24.81
C GLY A 30 56.41 -2.45 23.93
N LYS A 31 56.05 -2.69 22.67
CA LYS A 31 55.69 -1.65 21.70
C LYS A 31 54.34 -1.91 21.05
N VAL A 32 53.63 -0.83 20.74
CA VAL A 32 52.41 -0.82 19.93
C VAL A 32 52.72 -0.21 18.57
N LEU A 33 52.52 -1.02 17.53
CA LEU A 33 52.80 -0.66 16.14
C LEU A 33 51.54 -0.90 15.28
N ASP A 34 51.49 -0.31 14.10
CA ASP A 34 50.54 -0.72 13.07
C ASP A 34 51.01 -2.00 12.33
N THR A 35 50.19 -2.51 11.41
CA THR A 35 50.56 -3.66 10.57
C THR A 35 51.72 -3.39 9.61
N ALA A 36 52.03 -2.12 9.31
CA ALA A 36 53.17 -1.71 8.49
C ALA A 36 54.47 -1.55 9.31
N GLY A 37 54.40 -1.67 10.63
CA GLY A 37 55.54 -1.55 11.55
C GLY A 37 55.83 -0.13 12.04
N LEU A 38 54.93 0.84 11.78
CA LEU A 38 55.04 2.20 12.29
C LEU A 38 54.56 2.27 13.74
N PRO A 39 55.25 3.04 14.62
CA PRO A 39 54.82 3.21 16.00
C PRO A 39 53.48 3.94 16.08
N LEU A 40 52.68 3.60 17.10
CA LEU A 40 51.40 4.25 17.40
C LEU A 40 51.46 5.05 18.72
N PRO A 41 51.99 6.29 18.69
CA PRO A 41 51.99 7.17 19.86
C PRO A 41 50.59 7.44 20.39
N GLY A 42 50.43 7.41 21.71
CA GLY A 42 49.13 7.67 22.35
C GLY A 42 48.17 6.49 22.36
N ALA A 43 48.55 5.32 21.81
CA ALA A 43 47.79 4.08 21.98
C ALA A 43 47.61 3.77 23.47
N VAL A 44 46.37 3.53 23.89
CA VAL A 44 46.05 3.20 25.28
C VAL A 44 46.33 1.72 25.48
N VAL A 45 47.32 1.42 26.31
CA VAL A 45 47.66 0.06 26.72
C VAL A 45 47.13 -0.16 28.12
N ARG A 46 46.42 -1.27 28.32
CA ARG A 46 45.91 -1.70 29.61
C ARG A 46 46.47 -3.07 29.96
N ILE A 47 46.87 -3.23 31.21
CA ILE A 47 47.22 -4.53 31.78
C ILE A 47 46.27 -4.85 32.92
N SER A 48 45.75 -6.05 32.97
CA SER A 48 44.82 -6.50 34.01
C SER A 48 45.18 -7.89 34.52
N TRP A 49 44.94 -8.13 35.79
CA TRP A 49 45.03 -9.45 36.42
C TRP A 49 43.84 -9.61 37.37
N THR A 50 43.72 -10.77 38.02
CA THR A 50 42.52 -11.19 38.75
C THR A 50 41.98 -10.19 39.77
N THR A 51 42.82 -9.32 40.32
CA THR A 51 42.44 -8.40 41.40
C THR A 51 42.54 -6.92 41.04
N ASP A 52 43.20 -6.53 39.94
CA ASP A 52 43.53 -5.13 39.67
C ASP A 52 43.90 -4.89 38.18
N SER A 53 43.96 -3.62 37.78
CA SER A 53 44.34 -3.21 36.42
C SER A 53 45.11 -1.89 36.41
N LEU A 54 46.03 -1.74 35.47
CA LEU A 54 46.76 -0.50 35.19
C LEU A 54 46.57 -0.11 33.72
N ALA A 55 46.60 1.18 33.41
CA ALA A 55 46.54 1.68 32.05
C ALA A 55 47.56 2.81 31.85
N MET A 56 48.10 2.92 30.64
CA MET A 56 48.95 4.03 30.23
C MET A 56 48.83 4.28 28.73
N SER A 57 49.28 5.45 28.27
CA SER A 57 49.44 5.72 26.84
C SER A 57 50.86 5.38 26.39
N ALA A 58 50.99 4.83 25.18
CA ALA A 58 52.28 4.56 24.55
C ALA A 58 53.03 5.87 24.22
N SER A 59 54.36 5.85 24.33
CA SER A 59 55.25 6.97 24.03
C SER A 59 55.36 7.28 22.52
N ALA A 60 56.14 8.30 22.17
CA ALA A 60 56.36 8.73 20.78
C ALA A 60 56.97 7.65 19.86
N ASP A 61 57.63 6.65 20.43
CA ASP A 61 58.17 5.48 19.72
C ASP A 61 57.28 4.23 19.86
N GLY A 62 56.04 4.40 20.34
CA GLY A 62 55.06 3.34 20.56
C GLY A 62 55.32 2.46 21.79
N ALA A 63 56.30 2.79 22.63
CA ALA A 63 56.66 1.95 23.77
C ALA A 63 55.73 2.13 24.99
N PHE A 64 55.55 1.06 25.76
CA PHE A 64 54.85 1.06 27.05
C PHE A 64 55.68 0.31 28.10
N ASN A 65 55.53 0.67 29.37
CA ASN A 65 56.24 0.05 30.49
C ASN A 65 55.43 0.11 31.79
N PHE A 66 54.93 -1.05 32.23
CA PHE A 66 54.29 -1.22 33.53
C PHE A 66 55.28 -1.79 34.53
N ASN A 67 55.61 -1.06 35.59
CA ASN A 67 56.61 -1.46 36.59
C ASN A 67 56.00 -1.93 37.94
N LYS A 68 54.66 -2.05 38.01
CA LYS A 68 53.91 -2.42 39.23
C LYS A 68 52.92 -3.56 38.99
N VAL A 69 53.26 -4.50 38.12
CA VAL A 69 52.39 -5.65 37.82
C VAL A 69 52.54 -6.65 38.97
N LYS A 70 51.44 -7.01 39.65
CA LYS A 70 51.48 -7.85 40.86
C LYS A 70 51.20 -9.34 40.62
N SER A 71 50.95 -9.72 39.37
CA SER A 71 50.61 -11.09 38.98
C SER A 71 51.50 -11.57 37.84
N ARG A 72 51.88 -12.84 37.88
CA ARG A 72 52.56 -13.50 36.76
C ARG A 72 51.64 -13.76 35.59
N GLN A 73 50.33 -13.89 35.83
CA GLN A 73 49.32 -14.04 34.78
C GLN A 73 48.56 -12.73 34.62
N PHE A 74 48.53 -12.20 33.40
CA PHE A 74 47.87 -10.94 33.12
C PHE A 74 47.37 -10.90 31.66
N THR A 75 46.39 -10.06 31.43
CA THR A 75 45.86 -9.75 30.10
C THR A 75 46.33 -8.37 29.70
N LEU A 76 46.98 -8.29 28.54
CA LEU A 76 47.33 -7.04 27.87
C LEU A 76 46.25 -6.71 26.84
N SER A 77 45.73 -5.49 26.88
CA SER A 77 44.97 -4.92 25.78
C SER A 77 45.59 -3.62 25.29
N ALA A 78 45.43 -3.35 23.99
CA ALA A 78 45.88 -2.11 23.38
C ALA A 78 44.83 -1.60 22.39
N ALA A 79 44.46 -0.34 22.53
CA ALA A 79 43.48 0.34 21.69
C ALA A 79 44.02 1.68 21.18
N PHE A 80 43.73 1.99 19.92
CA PHE A 80 44.05 3.27 19.31
C PHE A 80 42.93 3.64 18.33
N VAL A 81 42.61 4.94 18.22
CA VAL A 81 41.49 5.40 17.39
C VAL A 81 41.70 4.98 15.94
N GLY A 82 40.69 4.33 15.36
CA GLY A 82 40.77 3.81 13.98
C GLY A 82 41.42 2.43 13.85
N PHE A 83 41.74 1.74 14.96
CA PHE A 83 42.35 0.41 14.96
C PHE A 83 41.59 -0.59 15.84
N GLN A 84 41.62 -1.85 15.43
CA GLN A 84 40.94 -2.94 16.13
C GLN A 84 41.67 -3.22 17.44
N GLU A 85 40.93 -3.26 18.55
CA GLU A 85 41.52 -3.55 19.86
C GLU A 85 42.21 -4.91 19.86
N PHE A 86 43.45 -4.93 20.35
CA PHE A 86 44.18 -6.16 20.62
C PHE A 86 43.96 -6.57 22.07
N ILE A 87 43.65 -7.85 22.31
CA ILE A 87 43.53 -8.42 23.67
C ILE A 87 44.24 -9.77 23.67
N LYS A 88 45.19 -9.98 24.59
CA LYS A 88 45.87 -11.27 24.75
C LYS A 88 46.35 -11.51 26.17
N GLN A 89 46.20 -12.74 26.63
CA GLN A 89 46.70 -13.18 27.92
C GLN A 89 48.16 -13.66 27.81
N TYR A 90 48.96 -13.30 28.79
CA TYR A 90 50.36 -13.69 28.92
C TYR A 90 50.64 -14.23 30.33
N SER A 91 51.73 -14.98 30.44
CA SER A 91 52.25 -15.44 31.72
C SER A 91 53.77 -15.26 31.78
N ILE A 92 54.29 -14.79 32.92
CA ILE A 92 55.72 -14.69 33.19
C ILE A 92 56.21 -16.04 33.71
N THR A 93 56.92 -16.78 32.87
CA THR A 93 57.46 -18.10 33.21
C THR A 93 58.74 -17.99 34.03
N GLU A 94 59.64 -17.05 33.69
CA GLU A 94 60.94 -16.85 34.35
C GLU A 94 61.28 -15.35 34.50
N GLY A 95 62.01 -15.02 35.58
CA GLY A 95 62.45 -13.64 35.87
C GLY A 95 61.37 -12.70 36.43
N THR A 96 61.73 -11.42 36.57
CA THR A 96 60.84 -10.34 37.06
C THR A 96 60.42 -9.36 35.96
N THR A 97 60.96 -9.51 34.75
CA THR A 97 60.70 -8.62 33.61
C THR A 97 60.24 -9.43 32.42
N PHE A 98 59.09 -9.07 31.88
CA PHE A 98 58.52 -9.65 30.66
C PHE A 98 58.51 -8.59 29.56
N THR A 99 59.15 -8.92 28.43
CA THR A 99 59.07 -8.10 27.22
C THR A 99 58.01 -8.73 26.32
N ALA A 100 56.88 -8.04 26.15
CA ALA A 100 55.82 -8.47 25.25
C ALA A 100 56.30 -8.38 23.79
N PRO A 101 55.92 -9.34 22.93
CA PRO A 101 56.06 -9.18 21.48
C PRO A 101 55.35 -7.92 20.98
N ASP A 102 55.82 -7.36 19.87
CA ASP A 102 55.22 -6.16 19.28
C ASP A 102 53.71 -6.35 19.03
N ILE A 103 52.92 -5.46 19.63
CA ILE A 103 51.47 -5.45 19.49
C ILE A 103 51.14 -4.72 18.19
N LYS A 104 50.84 -5.48 17.13
CA LYS A 104 50.44 -4.94 15.83
C LYS A 104 48.93 -4.74 15.77
N LEU A 105 48.49 -3.49 15.84
CA LEU A 105 47.08 -3.15 15.68
C LEU A 105 46.70 -3.10 14.20
N LYS A 106 45.56 -3.70 13.86
CA LYS A 106 45.02 -3.68 12.50
C LYS A 106 44.09 -2.49 12.35
N LEU A 107 44.18 -1.77 11.23
CA LEU A 107 43.26 -0.67 10.93
C LEU A 107 41.82 -1.21 10.91
N ILE A 108 40.89 -0.50 11.55
CA ILE A 108 39.46 -0.77 11.42
C ILE A 108 39.06 -0.34 10.00
N ALA A 109 38.99 -1.30 9.07
CA ALA A 109 38.34 -1.11 7.79
C ALA A 109 36.82 -1.20 7.97
N ASN A 110 36.23 -0.24 8.70
CA ASN A 110 34.78 -0.07 8.71
C ASN A 110 34.44 0.83 7.51
N THR A 111 34.12 0.23 6.37
CA THR A 111 33.04 0.80 5.55
C THR A 111 31.84 0.92 6.48
N LEU A 112 31.39 2.15 6.74
CA LEU A 112 30.09 2.37 7.38
C LEU A 112 29.10 1.42 6.71
N ASP A 113 28.38 0.62 7.50
CA ASP A 113 27.17 0.00 6.99
C ASP A 113 26.34 1.16 6.47
N GLN A 114 26.23 1.23 5.15
CA GLN A 114 25.42 2.23 4.48
C GLN A 114 24.06 2.12 5.14
N VAL A 115 23.66 3.16 5.89
CA VAL A 115 22.25 3.36 6.21
C VAL A 115 21.60 3.56 4.87
N THR A 116 21.17 2.45 4.29
CA THR A 116 20.40 2.45 3.07
C THR A 116 19.05 2.95 3.52
N ILE A 117 18.91 4.27 3.62
CA ILE A 117 17.61 4.90 3.48
C ILE A 117 17.21 4.58 2.03
N SER A 118 16.70 3.36 1.82
CA SER A 118 15.82 3.07 0.70
C SER A 118 14.53 3.83 1.01
N GLY A 119 14.60 5.15 0.90
CA GLY A 119 13.43 5.98 0.76
C GLY A 119 12.82 5.55 -0.55
N VAL A 120 11.87 4.62 -0.48
CA VAL A 120 11.06 4.26 -1.64
C VAL A 120 10.46 5.59 -2.10
N PRO A 121 10.81 6.08 -3.32
CA PRO A 121 10.42 7.42 -3.72
C PRO A 121 8.89 7.54 -3.63
N PRO A 122 8.38 8.64 -3.05
CA PRO A 122 6.94 8.80 -2.82
C PRO A 122 6.15 8.78 -4.12
N VAL A 123 6.79 9.24 -5.20
CA VAL A 123 6.26 9.23 -6.57
C VAL A 123 7.32 8.68 -7.50
N ARG A 124 6.94 7.76 -8.37
CA ARG A 124 7.76 7.24 -9.46
C ARG A 124 7.00 7.42 -10.77
N VAL A 125 7.56 8.22 -11.66
CA VAL A 125 7.03 8.40 -13.02
C VAL A 125 7.73 7.39 -13.93
N MET A 126 6.94 6.54 -14.56
CA MET A 126 7.31 5.63 -15.63
C MET A 126 6.66 6.12 -16.91
N GLU A 127 6.97 5.49 -18.05
CA GLU A 127 6.47 5.91 -19.36
C GLU A 127 4.93 6.08 -19.39
N ASP A 128 4.18 5.03 -19.03
CA ASP A 128 2.71 5.03 -19.03
C ASP A 128 2.10 4.99 -17.63
N THR A 129 2.90 5.17 -16.58
CA THR A 129 2.44 4.93 -15.21
C THR A 129 3.06 5.90 -14.23
N VAL A 130 2.22 6.57 -13.46
CA VAL A 130 2.65 7.31 -12.27
C VAL A 130 2.31 6.46 -11.05
N SER A 131 3.34 5.97 -10.36
CA SER A 131 3.22 5.16 -9.16
C SER A 131 3.44 6.01 -7.91
N PHE A 132 2.57 5.88 -6.94
CA PHE A 132 2.62 6.53 -5.64
C PHE A 132 2.78 5.48 -4.56
N ASN A 133 3.75 5.68 -3.67
CA ASN A 133 3.88 4.85 -2.48
C ASN A 133 2.82 5.30 -1.45
N ALA A 134 1.92 4.39 -1.08
CA ALA A 134 0.84 4.72 -0.13
C ALA A 134 1.38 5.17 1.24
N ALA A 135 2.50 4.59 1.70
CA ALA A 135 3.10 4.92 2.99
C ALA A 135 3.64 6.35 3.06
N SER A 136 3.89 6.99 1.91
CA SER A 136 4.32 8.38 1.84
C SER A 136 3.18 9.39 2.00
N PHE A 137 1.92 8.92 1.99
CA PHE A 137 0.72 9.74 2.13
C PHE A 137 -0.12 9.21 3.30
N PRO A 138 0.33 9.38 4.55
CA PRO A 138 -0.34 8.80 5.71
C PRO A 138 -1.76 9.35 5.85
N VAL A 139 -2.70 8.46 6.13
CA VAL A 139 -4.10 8.76 6.45
C VAL A 139 -4.40 8.25 7.85
N ARG A 140 -5.58 8.57 8.39
CA ARG A 140 -5.96 8.09 9.72
C ARG A 140 -6.19 6.59 9.68
N GLU A 141 -6.04 5.95 10.83
CA GLU A 141 -6.35 4.52 10.95
C GLU A 141 -7.82 4.26 10.61
N GLY A 142 -8.07 3.28 9.73
CA GLY A 142 -9.40 2.96 9.23
C GLY A 142 -9.91 3.83 8.07
N ASP A 143 -9.14 4.83 7.62
CA ASP A 143 -9.47 5.59 6.41
C ASP A 143 -9.47 4.68 5.17
N ALA A 144 -10.27 5.07 4.18
CA ALA A 144 -10.36 4.35 2.91
C ALA A 144 -9.38 4.92 1.87
N VAL A 145 -9.23 4.22 0.75
CA VAL A 145 -8.31 4.61 -0.33
C VAL A 145 -8.62 5.99 -0.91
N ASP A 146 -9.87 6.44 -0.89
CA ASP A 146 -10.25 7.79 -1.36
C ASP A 146 -9.54 8.91 -0.58
N GLU A 147 -9.29 8.73 0.71
CA GLU A 147 -8.53 9.69 1.52
C GLU A 147 -7.05 9.77 1.12
N ILE A 148 -6.44 8.66 0.70
CA ILE A 148 -5.09 8.69 0.10
C ILE A 148 -5.14 9.44 -1.23
N LEU A 149 -6.10 9.11 -2.10
CA LEU A 149 -6.24 9.69 -3.43
C LEU A 149 -6.41 11.22 -3.40
N LYS A 150 -7.15 11.77 -2.42
CA LYS A 150 -7.30 13.22 -2.22
C LYS A 150 -5.99 13.95 -1.91
N LYS A 151 -4.98 13.23 -1.40
CA LYS A 151 -3.65 13.78 -1.09
C LYS A 151 -2.66 13.65 -2.25
N LEU A 152 -3.01 12.90 -3.30
CA LEU A 152 -2.11 12.68 -4.43
C LEU A 152 -2.13 13.88 -5.41
N PRO A 153 -0.97 14.34 -5.87
CA PRO A 153 -0.89 15.46 -6.81
C PRO A 153 -1.53 15.10 -8.16
N GLY A 154 -2.30 16.04 -8.72
CA GLY A 154 -2.95 15.88 -10.02
C GLY A 154 -4.17 14.94 -10.00
N ILE A 155 -4.56 14.42 -8.84
CA ILE A 155 -5.78 13.63 -8.65
C ILE A 155 -6.83 14.47 -7.93
N LYS A 156 -8.08 14.42 -8.40
CA LYS A 156 -9.23 14.99 -7.71
C LYS A 156 -10.27 13.91 -7.51
N VAL A 157 -10.81 13.85 -6.29
CA VAL A 157 -11.92 12.98 -5.93
C VAL A 157 -13.08 13.88 -5.52
N ASP A 158 -14.22 13.77 -6.21
CA ASP A 158 -15.41 14.55 -5.87
C ASP A 158 -16.19 13.93 -4.69
N LYS A 159 -17.30 14.57 -4.30
CA LYS A 159 -18.15 14.10 -3.19
C LYS A 159 -18.74 12.70 -3.47
N ASP A 160 -19.04 12.43 -4.73
CA ASP A 160 -19.61 11.17 -5.18
C ASP A 160 -18.56 10.06 -5.25
N GLY A 161 -17.28 10.42 -5.27
CA GLY A 161 -16.12 9.51 -5.31
C GLY A 161 -15.56 9.33 -6.72
N ASN A 162 -16.02 10.11 -7.69
CA ASN A 162 -15.45 10.06 -9.03
C ASN A 162 -14.03 10.61 -8.99
N VAL A 163 -13.12 9.87 -9.63
CA VAL A 163 -11.70 10.20 -9.64
C VAL A 163 -11.35 10.78 -11.00
N THR A 164 -10.70 11.93 -11.02
CA THR A 164 -10.12 12.52 -12.22
C THR A 164 -8.63 12.70 -12.03
N ASN A 165 -7.86 12.45 -13.09
CA ASN A 165 -6.43 12.73 -13.14
C ASN A 165 -6.16 13.69 -14.31
N GLN A 166 -5.58 14.86 -14.00
CA GLN A 166 -5.30 15.91 -15.00
C GLN A 166 -6.54 16.28 -15.86
N GLY A 167 -7.73 16.27 -15.25
CA GLY A 167 -8.99 16.57 -15.94
C GLY A 167 -9.61 15.43 -16.74
N LYS A 168 -8.92 14.29 -16.93
CA LYS A 168 -9.48 13.08 -17.55
C LYS A 168 -10.09 12.17 -16.46
N PRO A 169 -11.28 11.58 -16.68
CA PRO A 169 -11.89 10.66 -15.72
C PRO A 169 -11.11 9.34 -15.66
N VAL A 170 -10.94 8.82 -14.45
CA VAL A 170 -10.46 7.46 -14.21
C VAL A 170 -11.65 6.52 -14.30
N THR A 171 -11.72 5.74 -15.37
CA THR A 171 -12.90 4.94 -15.71
C THR A 171 -12.82 3.51 -15.16
N LYS A 172 -11.61 3.07 -14.79
CA LYS A 172 -11.36 1.68 -14.42
C LYS A 172 -10.45 1.58 -13.20
N ILE A 173 -10.72 0.59 -12.35
CA ILE A 173 -9.88 0.26 -11.21
C ILE A 173 -9.34 -1.17 -11.34
N ARG A 174 -8.10 -1.37 -10.89
CA ARG A 174 -7.40 -2.64 -10.80
C ARG A 174 -6.90 -2.87 -9.39
N VAL A 175 -6.88 -4.13 -8.97
CA VAL A 175 -6.19 -4.57 -7.75
C VAL A 175 -5.18 -5.65 -8.12
N ASN A 176 -3.91 -5.40 -7.77
CA ASN A 176 -2.76 -6.22 -8.14
C ASN A 176 -2.66 -6.44 -9.66
N GLY A 177 -2.83 -5.38 -10.45
CA GLY A 177 -2.68 -5.40 -11.92
C GLY A 177 -3.85 -6.06 -12.67
N LYS A 178 -4.85 -6.57 -11.96
CA LYS A 178 -6.06 -7.16 -12.53
C LYS A 178 -7.23 -6.26 -12.25
N ASP A 179 -8.20 -6.21 -13.16
CA ASP A 179 -9.39 -5.39 -13.00
C ASP A 179 -10.09 -5.71 -11.65
N PHE A 180 -10.58 -4.68 -10.96
CA PHE A 180 -11.28 -4.80 -9.68
C PHE A 180 -12.73 -4.45 -9.94
N PHE A 181 -13.62 -5.40 -9.69
CA PHE A 181 -14.77 -5.53 -10.55
C PHE A 181 -16.12 -5.28 -9.88
N GLY A 182 -17.13 -5.04 -10.72
CA GLY A 182 -18.54 -4.95 -10.36
C GLY A 182 -18.98 -3.59 -9.79
N THR A 183 -18.07 -2.85 -9.18
CA THR A 183 -18.36 -1.54 -8.60
C THR A 183 -17.64 -0.45 -9.37
N ASP A 184 -18.28 0.70 -9.55
CA ASP A 184 -17.61 1.89 -10.09
C ASP A 184 -16.36 2.24 -9.26
N VAL A 185 -15.43 2.98 -9.87
CA VAL A 185 -14.17 3.40 -9.22
C VAL A 185 -14.46 4.05 -7.86
N ALA A 186 -15.51 4.87 -7.80
CA ALA A 186 -15.98 5.56 -6.61
C ALA A 186 -16.31 4.62 -5.44
N THR A 187 -17.02 3.53 -5.71
CA THR A 187 -17.37 2.54 -4.70
C THR A 187 -16.13 1.77 -4.27
N ALA A 188 -15.27 1.34 -5.18
CA ALA A 188 -14.07 0.58 -4.84
C ALA A 188 -13.12 1.35 -3.89
N ILE A 189 -12.83 2.61 -4.19
CA ILE A 189 -11.90 3.43 -3.40
C ILE A 189 -12.45 3.81 -2.02
N LYS A 190 -13.78 3.95 -1.87
CA LYS A 190 -14.44 4.19 -0.59
C LYS A 190 -14.53 2.93 0.28
N ASN A 191 -14.25 1.77 -0.32
CA ASN A 191 -14.52 0.47 0.28
C ASN A 191 -13.26 -0.29 0.68
N LEU A 192 -12.15 -0.10 -0.04
CA LEU A 192 -10.86 -0.66 0.32
C LEU A 192 -10.22 0.17 1.45
N PRO A 193 -9.75 -0.47 2.54
CA PRO A 193 -8.95 0.20 3.55
C PRO A 193 -7.64 0.74 2.97
N ALA A 194 -7.21 1.91 3.44
CA ALA A 194 -5.96 2.53 3.01
C ALA A 194 -4.72 1.74 3.48
N ASP A 195 -4.79 1.15 4.66
CA ASP A 195 -3.70 0.45 5.36
C ASP A 195 -3.27 -0.87 4.70
N ILE A 196 -4.09 -1.43 3.81
CA ILE A 196 -3.74 -2.64 3.02
C ILE A 196 -3.08 -2.29 1.69
N ILE A 197 -3.05 -1.03 1.29
CA ILE A 197 -2.47 -0.59 0.03
C ILE A 197 -0.96 -0.36 0.21
N GLN A 198 -0.18 -0.90 -0.71
CA GLN A 198 1.26 -0.65 -0.83
C GLN A 198 1.53 0.49 -1.81
N ASN A 199 0.92 0.40 -3.00
CA ASN A 199 1.15 1.35 -4.09
C ASN A 199 -0.17 1.69 -4.78
N LEU A 200 -0.30 2.95 -5.22
CA LEU A 200 -1.37 3.42 -6.09
C LEU A 200 -0.75 3.84 -7.42
N GLN A 201 -1.31 3.40 -8.53
CA GLN A 201 -0.78 3.65 -9.86
C GLN A 201 -1.87 4.24 -10.74
N ILE A 202 -1.58 5.37 -11.36
CA ILE A 202 -2.39 5.86 -12.49
C ILE A 202 -1.70 5.38 -13.77
N ILE A 203 -2.42 4.59 -14.55
CA ILE A 203 -1.93 3.92 -15.75
C ILE A 203 -2.69 4.46 -16.96
N ASP A 204 -1.96 4.79 -18.01
CA ASP A 204 -2.50 5.09 -19.33
C ASP A 204 -2.64 3.79 -20.10
N ASP A 205 -3.86 3.23 -20.13
CA ASP A 205 -4.14 1.93 -20.73
C ASP A 205 -4.58 2.07 -22.19
N TYR A 206 -3.71 1.63 -23.10
CA TYR A 206 -3.94 1.57 -24.54
C TYR A 206 -4.58 0.24 -25.00
N GLY A 207 -5.04 -0.60 -24.06
CA GLY A 207 -5.71 -1.86 -24.33
C GLY A 207 -4.78 -3.08 -24.42
N GLU A 208 -5.38 -4.26 -24.58
CA GLU A 208 -4.67 -5.55 -24.52
C GLU A 208 -3.63 -5.72 -25.64
N GLN A 209 -3.92 -5.21 -26.83
CA GLN A 209 -2.98 -5.25 -27.95
C GLN A 209 -1.69 -4.48 -27.62
N ALA A 210 -1.79 -3.30 -27.02
CA ALA A 210 -0.64 -2.52 -26.62
C ALA A 210 0.16 -3.21 -25.51
N LYS A 211 -0.50 -3.82 -24.53
CA LYS A 211 0.17 -4.57 -23.44
C LYS A 211 1.03 -5.74 -23.95
N LEU A 212 0.59 -6.41 -25.02
CA LEU A 212 1.27 -7.58 -25.55
C LEU A 212 2.26 -7.28 -26.67
N THR A 213 1.98 -6.24 -27.48
CA THR A 213 2.80 -5.88 -28.64
C THR A 213 3.73 -4.71 -28.41
N GLY A 214 3.47 -3.88 -27.40
CA GLY A 214 4.13 -2.60 -27.18
C GLY A 214 3.67 -1.48 -28.14
N ILE A 215 2.75 -1.77 -29.07
CA ILE A 215 2.25 -0.80 -30.05
C ILE A 215 1.04 -0.09 -29.47
N LYS A 216 1.20 1.21 -29.17
CA LYS A 216 0.16 2.08 -28.62
C LYS A 216 -0.63 2.74 -29.76
N THR A 217 -1.94 2.61 -29.76
CA THR A 217 -2.82 3.22 -30.77
C THR A 217 -4.05 3.84 -30.12
N GLY A 218 -4.41 5.06 -30.51
CA GLY A 218 -5.57 5.79 -29.97
C GLY A 218 -5.30 6.51 -28.65
N GLU A 219 -6.35 7.09 -28.08
CA GLU A 219 -6.33 7.73 -26.77
C GLU A 219 -6.38 6.68 -25.65
N PRO A 220 -5.50 6.76 -24.62
CA PRO A 220 -5.51 5.81 -23.52
C PRO A 220 -6.67 6.06 -22.54
N GLU A 221 -7.20 4.99 -21.98
CA GLU A 221 -8.09 5.06 -20.82
C GLU A 221 -7.26 5.25 -19.54
N LYS A 222 -7.69 6.12 -18.63
CA LYS A 222 -7.05 6.29 -17.33
C LYS A 222 -7.52 5.19 -16.37
N VAL A 223 -6.59 4.38 -15.89
CA VAL A 223 -6.85 3.26 -14.98
C VAL A 223 -6.14 3.45 -13.64
N LEU A 224 -6.85 3.31 -12.53
CA LEU A 224 -6.27 3.28 -11.19
C LEU A 224 -5.93 1.84 -10.81
N ASN A 225 -4.66 1.51 -10.62
CA ASN A 225 -4.24 0.22 -10.08
C ASN A 225 -3.79 0.35 -8.62
N LEU A 226 -4.32 -0.51 -7.76
CA LEU A 226 -4.01 -0.59 -6.34
C LEU A 226 -3.25 -1.89 -6.06
N THR A 227 -2.04 -1.80 -5.52
CA THR A 227 -1.27 -2.98 -5.14
C THR A 227 -1.43 -3.23 -3.64
N ILE A 228 -1.88 -4.42 -3.27
CA ILE A 228 -2.03 -4.83 -1.86
C ILE A 228 -0.66 -5.20 -1.29
N GLN A 229 -0.43 -4.84 -0.02
CA GLN A 229 0.80 -5.21 0.69
C GLN A 229 0.98 -6.73 0.75
N PRO A 230 2.22 -7.25 0.56
CA PRO A 230 2.47 -8.70 0.51
C PRO A 230 2.01 -9.48 1.75
N ASP A 231 2.16 -8.89 2.94
CA ASP A 231 1.73 -9.46 4.22
C ASP A 231 0.20 -9.44 4.38
N LYS A 232 -0.51 -8.60 3.62
CA LYS A 232 -1.98 -8.48 3.61
C LYS A 232 -2.66 -9.33 2.54
N LYS A 233 -1.92 -10.13 1.76
CA LYS A 233 -2.47 -11.08 0.76
C LYS A 233 -3.12 -12.35 1.36
N LYS A 234 -3.11 -12.49 2.68
CA LYS A 234 -3.75 -13.61 3.39
C LYS A 234 -4.57 -13.06 4.55
N GLY A 235 -5.87 -13.29 4.51
CA GLY A 235 -6.75 -12.85 5.59
C GLY A 235 -8.18 -12.60 5.13
N TYR A 236 -8.98 -12.13 6.09
CA TYR A 236 -10.36 -11.75 5.89
C TYR A 236 -10.54 -10.32 6.37
N PHE A 237 -11.27 -9.52 5.61
CA PHE A 237 -11.61 -8.15 5.97
C PHE A 237 -13.11 -7.99 5.81
N ALA A 238 -13.78 -7.58 6.88
CA ALA A 238 -15.20 -7.27 6.83
C ALA A 238 -15.43 -5.85 7.36
N ARG A 239 -16.34 -5.12 6.71
CA ARG A 239 -16.78 -3.81 7.16
C ARG A 239 -18.30 -3.77 7.10
N ALA A 240 -18.91 -3.64 8.26
CA ALA A 240 -20.31 -3.28 8.37
C ALA A 240 -20.41 -1.77 8.63
N SER A 241 -21.39 -1.12 8.05
CA SER A 241 -21.78 0.24 8.46
C SER A 241 -23.29 0.35 8.49
N GLY A 242 -23.80 0.99 9.53
CA GLY A 242 -25.21 1.32 9.70
C GLY A 242 -25.33 2.79 10.10
N GLY A 243 -26.35 3.46 9.60
CA GLY A 243 -26.66 4.83 9.96
C GLY A 243 -28.15 5.06 9.84
N LEU A 244 -28.69 5.83 10.77
CA LEU A 244 -30.05 6.35 10.75
C LEU A 244 -29.98 7.88 10.68
N GLY A 245 -31.02 8.50 10.13
CA GLY A 245 -31.13 9.95 10.05
C GLY A 245 -32.59 10.39 10.11
N ASN A 246 -32.79 11.70 10.21
CA ASN A 246 -34.11 12.33 10.23
C ASN A 246 -34.90 11.97 8.96
N SER A 247 -36.24 12.05 9.03
CA SER A 247 -37.14 11.70 7.92
C SER A 247 -36.96 10.25 7.43
N GLU A 248 -36.85 9.32 8.38
CA GLU A 248 -36.76 7.86 8.12
C GLU A 248 -35.58 7.47 7.21
N ARG A 249 -34.49 8.21 7.31
CA ARG A 249 -33.28 7.93 6.53
C ARG A 249 -32.50 6.80 7.14
N TYR A 250 -32.06 5.87 6.31
CA TYR A 250 -31.21 4.78 6.70
C TYR A 250 -30.13 4.53 5.65
N ASN A 251 -29.00 4.01 6.11
CA ASN A 251 -27.93 3.51 5.27
C ASN A 251 -27.27 2.32 5.96
N THR A 252 -27.39 1.15 5.34
CA THR A 252 -26.80 -0.09 5.82
C THR A 252 -25.95 -0.68 4.70
N SER A 253 -24.75 -1.14 5.04
CA SER A 253 -23.93 -1.89 4.11
C SER A 253 -23.11 -2.94 4.83
N LEU A 254 -22.85 -4.04 4.13
CA LEU A 254 -21.93 -5.07 4.55
C LEU A 254 -20.94 -5.33 3.42
N ARG A 255 -19.66 -5.35 3.75
CA ARG A 255 -18.60 -5.74 2.84
C ARG A 255 -17.75 -6.81 3.48
N ALA A 256 -17.38 -7.80 2.69
CA ALA A 256 -16.49 -8.85 3.13
C ALA A 256 -15.52 -9.22 2.01
N ASN A 257 -14.26 -9.41 2.35
CA ASN A 257 -13.21 -9.84 1.45
C ASN A 257 -12.46 -10.99 2.10
N SER A 258 -12.15 -12.02 1.30
CA SER A 258 -11.32 -13.15 1.69
C SER A 258 -10.19 -13.26 0.70
N MET A 259 -8.94 -13.18 1.19
CA MET A 259 -7.73 -13.34 0.40
C MET A 259 -6.95 -14.56 0.86
N LYS A 260 -6.58 -15.43 -0.09
CA LYS A 260 -5.71 -16.59 0.14
C LYS A 260 -4.70 -16.70 -0.99
N GLY A 261 -3.59 -15.97 -0.87
CA GLY A 261 -2.58 -15.88 -1.92
C GLY A 261 -3.13 -15.07 -3.10
N GLU A 262 -3.19 -15.67 -4.29
CA GLU A 262 -3.74 -15.01 -5.48
C GLU A 262 -5.26 -15.18 -5.62
N ARG A 263 -5.89 -15.98 -4.75
CA ARG A 263 -7.35 -16.12 -4.70
C ARG A 263 -7.96 -15.01 -3.87
N MET A 264 -8.92 -14.30 -4.45
CA MET A 264 -9.71 -13.27 -3.78
C MET A 264 -11.21 -13.49 -4.01
N VAL A 265 -11.98 -13.43 -2.93
CA VAL A 265 -13.45 -13.45 -2.97
C VAL A 265 -13.94 -12.20 -2.27
N SER A 266 -14.82 -11.45 -2.91
CA SER A 266 -15.35 -10.18 -2.39
C SER A 266 -16.87 -10.20 -2.42
N PHE A 267 -17.48 -9.65 -1.38
CA PHE A 267 -18.91 -9.43 -1.25
C PHE A 267 -19.13 -7.96 -0.86
N ASP A 268 -20.09 -7.30 -1.50
CA ASP A 268 -20.56 -5.97 -1.13
C ASP A 268 -22.08 -5.97 -1.21
N GLY A 269 -22.75 -5.57 -0.13
CA GLY A 269 -24.19 -5.38 -0.09
C GLY A 269 -24.50 -4.04 0.54
N THR A 270 -25.46 -3.31 -0.03
CA THR A 270 -25.89 -2.00 0.46
C THR A 270 -27.41 -1.86 0.33
N VAL A 271 -28.03 -1.31 1.36
CA VAL A 271 -29.45 -0.96 1.45
C VAL A 271 -29.54 0.43 2.06
N ASN A 272 -29.96 1.44 1.29
CA ASN A 272 -30.02 2.83 1.77
C ASN A 272 -31.11 3.67 1.06
N ASN A 273 -31.54 4.75 1.69
CA ASN A 273 -32.44 5.77 1.10
C ASN A 273 -31.95 7.21 1.35
N ALA A 274 -30.63 7.37 1.51
CA ALA A 274 -29.97 8.59 1.98
C ALA A 274 -29.10 9.25 0.90
N ASN A 275 -29.27 8.88 -0.38
CA ASN A 275 -28.44 9.32 -1.51
C ASN A 275 -26.92 9.07 -1.33
N LEU A 276 -26.55 8.15 -0.45
CA LEU A 276 -25.16 7.81 -0.20
C LEU A 276 -24.73 6.66 -1.11
N ARG A 277 -23.45 6.70 -1.53
CA ARG A 277 -22.78 5.61 -2.26
C ARG A 277 -23.53 5.22 -3.54
N GLY A 278 -23.41 6.02 -4.60
CA GLY A 278 -24.00 5.74 -5.92
C GLY A 278 -25.48 6.12 -6.07
N GLY A 279 -26.01 6.96 -5.18
CA GLY A 279 -27.33 7.59 -5.28
C GLY A 279 -27.26 9.08 -5.63
N GLY A 280 -26.20 9.50 -6.34
CA GLY A 280 -26.00 10.89 -6.75
C GLY A 280 -27.05 11.32 -7.79
N GLY A 281 -27.54 12.55 -7.64
CA GLY A 281 -28.60 13.13 -8.46
C GLY A 281 -29.60 13.91 -7.61
N ASP A 282 -30.48 14.65 -8.28
CA ASP A 282 -31.62 15.30 -7.63
C ASP A 282 -32.62 14.26 -7.11
N GLY A 283 -33.42 14.66 -6.13
CA GLY A 283 -34.44 13.81 -5.52
C GLY A 283 -33.92 12.86 -4.45
N ILE A 284 -34.76 11.91 -4.06
CA ILE A 284 -34.50 10.90 -3.02
C ILE A 284 -34.33 9.55 -3.70
N THR A 285 -33.18 8.93 -3.49
CA THR A 285 -32.78 7.65 -4.07
C THR A 285 -32.74 6.57 -3.01
N THR A 286 -33.63 5.59 -3.15
CA THR A 286 -33.59 4.31 -2.44
C THR A 286 -32.82 3.29 -3.27
N ARG A 287 -31.75 2.73 -2.73
CA ARG A 287 -30.87 1.78 -3.41
C ARG A 287 -30.71 0.50 -2.60
N ASN A 288 -31.00 -0.62 -3.24
CA ASN A 288 -30.67 -1.97 -2.80
C ASN A 288 -29.70 -2.56 -3.82
N ALA A 289 -28.48 -2.86 -3.41
CA ALA A 289 -27.46 -3.37 -4.30
C ALA A 289 -26.65 -4.49 -3.64
N GLY A 290 -26.18 -5.42 -4.46
CA GLY A 290 -25.36 -6.53 -4.03
C GLY A 290 -24.35 -6.87 -5.11
N SER A 291 -23.15 -7.29 -4.71
CA SER A 291 -22.14 -7.78 -5.62
C SER A 291 -21.32 -8.90 -5.00
N VAL A 292 -20.95 -9.86 -5.86
CA VAL A 292 -20.02 -10.92 -5.53
C VAL A 292 -18.97 -10.95 -6.61
N ASN A 293 -17.70 -11.01 -6.20
CA ASN A 293 -16.57 -11.07 -7.11
C ASN A 293 -15.65 -12.20 -6.70
N TYR A 294 -15.12 -12.92 -7.69
CA TYR A 294 -14.16 -13.99 -7.54
C TYR A 294 -12.99 -13.75 -8.47
N LYS A 295 -11.78 -13.98 -7.97
CA LYS A 295 -10.55 -13.98 -8.76
C LYS A 295 -9.66 -15.10 -8.28
N ASN A 296 -8.97 -15.75 -9.21
CA ASN A 296 -7.87 -16.63 -8.88
C ASN A 296 -6.83 -16.69 -10.00
N GLU A 297 -5.57 -16.77 -9.61
CA GLU A 297 -4.46 -17.15 -10.48
C GLU A 297 -3.94 -18.50 -9.99
N TRP A 298 -4.28 -19.57 -10.73
CA TRP A 298 -3.85 -20.92 -10.36
C TRP A 298 -2.37 -21.13 -10.61
N ASN A 299 -1.85 -20.53 -11.68
CA ASN A 299 -0.45 -20.52 -12.05
C ASN A 299 -0.22 -19.39 -13.09
N PRO A 300 1.03 -19.08 -13.47
CA PRO A 300 1.32 -18.03 -14.45
C PRO A 300 0.68 -18.23 -15.83
N LYS A 301 0.18 -19.45 -16.13
CA LYS A 301 -0.47 -19.81 -17.39
C LYS A 301 -1.99 -19.67 -17.36
N VAL A 302 -2.63 -19.71 -16.19
CA VAL A 302 -4.10 -19.75 -16.09
C VAL A 302 -4.56 -18.85 -14.96
N SER A 303 -5.32 -17.81 -15.32
CA SER A 303 -6.02 -16.96 -14.36
C SER A 303 -7.45 -16.72 -14.82
N ALA A 304 -8.36 -16.63 -13.87
CA ALA A 304 -9.73 -16.26 -14.16
C ALA A 304 -10.28 -15.38 -13.06
N ASP A 305 -11.21 -14.53 -13.47
CA ASP A 305 -11.97 -13.67 -12.61
C ASP A 305 -13.38 -13.51 -13.16
N GLY A 306 -14.30 -13.21 -12.27
CA GLY A 306 -15.71 -13.09 -12.61
C GLY A 306 -16.49 -12.50 -11.46
N GLY A 307 -17.66 -11.97 -11.78
CA GLY A 307 -18.50 -11.34 -10.79
C GLY A 307 -19.89 -11.11 -11.28
N TYR A 308 -20.72 -10.84 -10.29
CA TYR A 308 -22.14 -10.65 -10.44
C TYR A 308 -22.58 -9.47 -9.60
N ASN A 309 -23.37 -8.61 -10.21
CA ASN A 309 -23.85 -7.38 -9.64
C ASN A 309 -25.35 -7.30 -9.80
N PHE A 310 -26.00 -6.93 -8.72
CA PHE A 310 -27.42 -6.66 -8.63
C PHE A 310 -27.61 -5.23 -8.14
N ASN A 311 -28.53 -4.51 -8.77
CA ASN A 311 -28.99 -3.23 -8.28
C ASN A 311 -30.50 -3.08 -8.48
N ASN A 312 -31.15 -2.47 -7.51
CA ASN A 312 -32.50 -1.98 -7.59
C ASN A 312 -32.51 -0.58 -6.98
N THR A 313 -32.72 0.42 -7.83
CA THR A 313 -32.62 1.83 -7.47
C THR A 313 -33.93 2.52 -7.83
N LYS A 314 -34.59 3.12 -6.84
CA LYS A 314 -35.76 3.95 -7.02
C LYS A 314 -35.40 5.40 -6.70
N ASN A 315 -35.54 6.29 -7.66
CA ASN A 315 -35.36 7.73 -7.49
C ASN A 315 -36.71 8.44 -7.63
N ASN A 316 -37.03 9.27 -6.63
CA ASN A 316 -38.20 10.12 -6.62
C ASN A 316 -37.74 11.57 -6.61
N THR A 317 -38.10 12.33 -7.65
CA THR A 317 -37.72 13.73 -7.79
C THR A 317 -38.97 14.58 -7.96
N VAL A 318 -39.18 15.51 -7.03
CA VAL A 318 -40.17 16.57 -7.17
C VAL A 318 -39.40 17.86 -7.44
N SER A 319 -39.67 18.50 -8.58
CA SER A 319 -39.07 19.77 -8.94
C SER A 319 -40.15 20.84 -9.12
N SER A 320 -39.79 22.07 -8.80
CA SER A 320 -40.63 23.24 -9.06
C SER A 320 -39.73 24.33 -9.62
N ALA A 321 -40.14 24.96 -10.72
CA ALA A 321 -39.34 25.95 -11.41
C ALA A 321 -40.23 27.08 -11.92
N TYR A 322 -39.81 28.30 -11.61
CA TYR A 322 -40.37 29.52 -12.17
C TYR A 322 -39.40 30.09 -13.20
N THR A 323 -39.88 30.30 -14.42
CA THR A 323 -39.06 30.78 -15.54
C THR A 323 -39.66 32.05 -16.12
N GLN A 324 -38.82 33.06 -16.36
CA GLN A 324 -39.18 34.29 -17.04
C GLN A 324 -38.33 34.43 -18.30
N ASN A 325 -38.98 34.39 -19.47
CA ASN A 325 -38.33 34.53 -20.76
C ASN A 325 -38.71 35.86 -21.40
N PHE A 326 -37.72 36.70 -21.71
CA PHE A 326 -37.90 37.95 -22.43
C PHE A 326 -37.85 37.69 -23.93
N LEU A 327 -39.00 37.81 -24.61
CA LEU A 327 -39.10 37.74 -26.06
C LEU A 327 -39.20 39.17 -26.62
N GLN A 328 -39.01 39.34 -27.93
CA GLN A 328 -38.97 40.67 -28.56
C GLN A 328 -40.26 41.49 -28.31
N GLU A 329 -41.41 40.82 -28.24
CA GLU A 329 -42.72 41.49 -28.16
C GLU A 329 -43.42 41.34 -26.79
N PHE A 330 -43.03 40.36 -25.98
CA PHE A 330 -43.65 40.11 -24.68
C PHE A 330 -42.73 39.31 -23.75
N THR A 331 -43.06 39.32 -22.47
CA THR A 331 -42.44 38.43 -21.49
C THR A 331 -43.34 37.22 -21.26
N ARG A 332 -42.74 36.03 -21.28
CA ARG A 332 -43.40 34.76 -20.98
C ARG A 332 -43.02 34.30 -19.58
N PHE A 333 -44.00 34.06 -18.74
CA PHE A 333 -43.83 33.50 -17.40
C PHE A 333 -44.31 32.05 -17.39
N GLU A 334 -43.56 31.16 -16.76
CA GLU A 334 -43.95 29.76 -16.59
C GLU A 334 -43.65 29.30 -15.16
N ASP A 335 -44.69 28.88 -14.45
CA ASP A 335 -44.57 28.12 -13.20
C ASP A 335 -44.80 26.65 -13.53
N SER A 336 -43.82 25.80 -13.22
CA SER A 336 -43.84 24.38 -13.53
C SER A 336 -43.54 23.54 -12.30
N ARG A 337 -44.27 22.45 -12.15
CA ARG A 337 -44.05 21.43 -11.13
C ARG A 337 -44.01 20.06 -11.79
N ASN A 338 -42.93 19.32 -11.56
CA ASN A 338 -42.77 17.95 -12.05
C ASN A 338 -42.64 16.97 -10.88
N ASP A 339 -43.23 15.80 -11.04
CA ASP A 339 -43.10 14.64 -10.15
C ASP A 339 -42.65 13.45 -10.98
N ASN A 340 -41.39 13.08 -10.78
CA ASN A 340 -40.70 12.07 -11.56
C ASN A 340 -40.32 10.90 -10.65
N GLN A 341 -40.78 9.71 -11.00
CA GLN A 341 -40.40 8.47 -10.35
C GLN A 341 -39.70 7.57 -11.36
N SER A 342 -38.47 7.18 -11.06
CA SER A 342 -37.71 6.24 -11.87
C SER A 342 -37.29 5.05 -11.02
N THR A 343 -37.54 3.85 -11.53
CA THR A 343 -37.05 2.60 -10.94
C THR A 343 -36.18 1.89 -11.94
N ARG A 344 -34.96 1.55 -11.53
CA ARG A 344 -34.00 0.78 -12.31
C ARG A 344 -33.67 -0.50 -11.58
N PHE A 345 -33.95 -1.62 -12.23
CA PHE A 345 -33.54 -2.95 -11.81
C PHE A 345 -32.46 -3.45 -12.77
N GLY A 346 -31.34 -3.94 -12.24
CA GLY A 346 -30.19 -4.33 -13.05
C GLY A 346 -29.49 -5.57 -12.51
N HIS A 347 -29.08 -6.43 -13.44
CA HIS A 347 -28.19 -7.55 -13.24
C HIS A 347 -27.04 -7.46 -14.21
N ASP A 348 -25.82 -7.58 -13.72
CA ASP A 348 -24.62 -7.56 -14.54
C ASP A 348 -23.71 -8.70 -14.12
N PHE A 349 -23.47 -9.64 -15.04
CA PHE A 349 -22.45 -10.65 -14.92
C PHE A 349 -21.30 -10.30 -15.86
N TRP A 350 -20.08 -10.47 -15.40
CA TRP A 350 -18.90 -10.35 -16.24
C TRP A 350 -17.90 -11.43 -15.82
N GLY A 351 -17.02 -11.79 -16.75
CA GLY A 351 -15.92 -12.69 -16.47
C GLY A 351 -14.73 -12.41 -17.37
N ASN A 352 -13.56 -12.87 -16.95
CA ASN A 352 -12.37 -12.98 -17.77
C ASN A 352 -11.68 -14.32 -17.50
N LEU A 353 -11.29 -14.99 -18.57
CA LEU A 353 -10.42 -16.15 -18.53
C LEU A 353 -9.18 -15.83 -19.36
N GLU A 354 -8.01 -15.84 -18.73
CA GLU A 354 -6.72 -15.66 -19.39
C GLU A 354 -5.93 -16.98 -19.38
N LEU A 355 -5.49 -17.38 -20.57
CA LEU A 355 -4.69 -18.57 -20.82
C LEU A 355 -3.39 -18.19 -21.52
N LYS A 356 -2.27 -18.64 -20.99
CA LYS A 356 -0.92 -18.55 -21.58
C LYS A 356 -0.31 -19.95 -21.65
N PRO A 357 -0.72 -20.79 -22.63
CA PRO A 357 -0.23 -22.16 -22.74
C PRO A 357 1.31 -22.25 -22.77
N ASP A 358 1.93 -21.28 -23.43
CA ASP A 358 3.38 -21.09 -23.57
C ASP A 358 3.76 -19.60 -23.59
N SER A 359 5.01 -19.27 -23.88
CA SER A 359 5.51 -17.88 -23.93
C SER A 359 5.13 -17.11 -25.20
N MET A 360 4.60 -17.80 -26.21
CA MET A 360 4.22 -17.25 -27.52
C MET A 360 2.72 -16.99 -27.63
N ASN A 361 1.88 -17.78 -26.95
CA ASN A 361 0.44 -17.77 -27.11
C ASN A 361 -0.27 -17.16 -25.89
N PHE A 362 -1.18 -16.22 -26.15
CA PHE A 362 -2.06 -15.63 -25.15
C PHE A 362 -3.50 -15.64 -25.66
N LEU A 363 -4.43 -16.13 -24.84
CA LEU A 363 -5.86 -16.13 -25.10
C LEU A 363 -6.59 -15.50 -23.92
N LYS A 364 -7.46 -14.53 -24.21
CA LYS A 364 -8.37 -13.92 -23.24
C LYS A 364 -9.80 -14.04 -23.74
N ILE A 365 -10.68 -14.55 -22.89
CA ILE A 365 -12.12 -14.65 -23.14
C ILE A 365 -12.82 -13.83 -22.07
N SER A 366 -13.63 -12.87 -22.48
CA SER A 366 -14.31 -11.94 -21.57
C SER A 366 -15.81 -11.87 -21.87
N PRO A 367 -16.63 -12.75 -21.27
CA PRO A 367 -18.07 -12.63 -21.34
C PRO A 367 -18.59 -11.47 -20.47
N ASN A 368 -19.67 -10.83 -20.91
CA ASN A 368 -20.42 -9.82 -20.20
C ASN A 368 -21.91 -10.02 -20.53
N PHE A 369 -22.74 -10.21 -19.51
CA PHE A 369 -24.19 -10.33 -19.64
C PHE A 369 -24.82 -9.28 -18.74
N SER A 370 -25.55 -8.35 -19.32
CA SER A 370 -26.30 -7.33 -18.60
C SER A 370 -27.78 -7.43 -18.93
N TYR A 371 -28.60 -7.35 -17.89
CA TYR A 371 -30.04 -7.28 -17.98
C TYR A 371 -30.52 -6.11 -17.15
N SER A 372 -31.34 -5.24 -17.73
CA SER A 372 -31.94 -4.14 -16.99
C SER A 372 -33.38 -3.89 -17.37
N ILE A 373 -34.15 -3.46 -16.37
CA ILE A 373 -35.50 -2.94 -16.52
C ILE A 373 -35.46 -1.51 -15.99
N ASN A 374 -35.89 -0.56 -16.82
CA ASN A 374 -36.07 0.82 -16.41
C ASN A 374 -37.55 1.16 -16.53
N GLU A 375 -38.16 1.54 -15.42
CA GLU A 375 -39.54 1.99 -15.35
C GLU A 375 -39.56 3.45 -14.90
N GLY A 376 -40.30 4.28 -15.61
CA GLY A 376 -40.39 5.70 -15.33
C GLY A 376 -41.83 6.18 -15.40
N LEU A 377 -42.25 6.94 -14.39
CA LEU A 377 -43.52 7.65 -14.34
C LEU A 377 -43.18 9.12 -14.16
N TYR A 378 -43.50 9.95 -15.16
CA TYR A 378 -43.16 11.37 -15.18
C TYR A 378 -44.44 12.16 -15.35
N GLY A 379 -44.82 12.90 -14.31
CA GLY A 379 -45.94 13.81 -14.31
C GLY A 379 -45.45 15.26 -14.28
N GLY A 380 -46.10 16.15 -15.00
CA GLY A 380 -45.77 17.56 -15.04
C GLY A 380 -47.01 18.42 -15.19
N VAL A 381 -47.06 19.53 -14.46
CA VAL A 381 -48.05 20.59 -14.64
C VAL A 381 -47.30 21.90 -14.80
N SER A 382 -47.72 22.70 -15.77
CA SER A 382 -47.19 24.05 -15.97
C SER A 382 -48.31 25.04 -16.24
N ASN A 383 -48.25 26.19 -15.59
CA ASN A 383 -49.06 27.36 -15.89
C ASN A 383 -48.18 28.36 -16.64
N ILE A 384 -48.59 28.74 -17.84
CA ILE A 384 -47.84 29.61 -18.72
C ILE A 384 -48.67 30.86 -18.96
N VAL A 385 -48.11 32.02 -18.68
CA VAL A 385 -48.72 33.32 -18.94
C VAL A 385 -47.89 34.06 -19.98
N GLN A 386 -48.54 34.48 -21.06
CA GLN A 386 -47.96 35.34 -22.08
C GLN A 386 -48.97 36.41 -22.48
N GLN A 387 -48.64 37.69 -22.24
CA GLN A 387 -49.59 38.79 -22.39
C GLN A 387 -50.90 38.48 -21.61
N ASP A 388 -52.04 38.43 -22.30
CA ASP A 388 -53.36 38.14 -21.72
C ASP A 388 -53.74 36.64 -21.81
N LEU A 389 -52.87 35.78 -22.37
CA LEU A 389 -53.13 34.36 -22.53
C LEU A 389 -52.58 33.57 -21.34
N VAL A 390 -53.44 32.74 -20.75
CA VAL A 390 -53.08 31.75 -19.72
C VAL A 390 -53.27 30.34 -20.27
N THR A 391 -52.21 29.54 -20.24
CA THR A 391 -52.22 28.14 -20.68
C THR A 391 -51.88 27.21 -19.52
N ASN A 392 -52.72 26.21 -19.27
CA ASN A 392 -52.42 25.11 -18.35
C ASN A 392 -52.01 23.88 -19.16
N ARG A 393 -50.77 23.43 -18.98
CA ARG A 393 -50.23 22.24 -19.63
C ARG A 393 -50.02 21.14 -18.62
N ILE A 394 -50.60 19.97 -18.88
CA ILE A 394 -50.41 18.74 -18.12
C ILE A 394 -49.68 17.75 -19.03
N SER A 395 -48.63 17.12 -18.53
CA SER A 395 -47.87 16.10 -19.24
C SER A 395 -47.74 14.86 -18.38
N ASN A 396 -48.11 13.71 -18.92
CA ASN A 396 -47.89 12.41 -18.30
C ASN A 396 -47.08 11.55 -19.27
N ASN A 397 -46.00 10.95 -18.78
CA ASN A 397 -45.19 10.05 -19.56
C ASN A 397 -44.86 8.79 -18.76
N ILE A 398 -45.02 7.64 -19.40
CA ILE A 398 -44.73 6.33 -18.84
C ILE A 398 -43.70 5.66 -19.74
N ASN A 399 -42.54 5.35 -19.15
CA ASN A 399 -41.48 4.62 -19.84
C ASN A 399 -41.34 3.23 -19.20
N ASN A 400 -41.27 2.20 -20.04
CA ASN A 400 -40.89 0.85 -19.62
C ASN A 400 -39.95 0.25 -20.67
N ASP A 401 -38.68 0.14 -20.28
CA ASP A 401 -37.59 -0.34 -21.13
C ASP A 401 -37.00 -1.60 -20.53
N ARG A 402 -36.93 -2.67 -21.33
CA ARG A 402 -36.28 -3.93 -20.96
C ARG A 402 -35.13 -4.21 -21.91
N ASN A 403 -33.95 -4.33 -21.34
CA ASN A 403 -32.70 -4.49 -22.07
C ASN A 403 -32.01 -5.77 -21.65
N LEU A 404 -31.72 -6.63 -22.63
CA LEU A 404 -30.79 -7.75 -22.49
C LEU A 404 -29.63 -7.54 -23.45
N ASN A 405 -28.42 -7.54 -22.92
CA ASN A 405 -27.19 -7.45 -23.69
C ASN A 405 -26.25 -8.55 -23.24
N ALA A 406 -25.88 -9.42 -24.18
CA ALA A 406 -24.89 -10.45 -24.00
C ALA A 406 -23.75 -10.19 -24.98
N ARG A 407 -22.56 -9.93 -24.45
CA ARG A 407 -21.35 -9.70 -25.21
C ARG A 407 -20.31 -10.72 -24.79
N THR A 408 -19.57 -11.28 -25.75
CA THR A 408 -18.35 -12.04 -25.45
C THR A 408 -17.24 -11.55 -26.34
N SER A 409 -16.15 -11.05 -25.75
CA SER A 409 -14.95 -10.73 -26.49
C SER A 409 -13.91 -11.82 -26.34
N VAL A 410 -13.33 -12.23 -27.46
CA VAL A 410 -12.21 -13.18 -27.52
C VAL A 410 -11.02 -12.45 -28.13
N PHE A 411 -9.90 -12.48 -27.43
CA PHE A 411 -8.64 -11.92 -27.89
C PHE A 411 -7.56 -13.01 -27.87
N PHE A 412 -6.94 -13.25 -29.01
CA PHE A 412 -5.83 -14.18 -29.18
C PHE A 412 -4.61 -13.45 -29.72
N ASN A 413 -3.45 -13.71 -29.13
CA ASN A 413 -2.16 -13.23 -29.59
C ASN A 413 -1.18 -14.40 -29.73
N HIS A 414 -0.48 -14.44 -30.85
CA HIS A 414 0.62 -15.36 -31.12
C HIS A 414 1.88 -14.56 -31.47
N LYS A 415 2.94 -14.69 -30.65
CA LYS A 415 4.25 -14.10 -30.91
C LYS A 415 5.02 -14.96 -31.90
N LEU A 416 5.46 -14.35 -32.99
CA LEU A 416 6.25 -15.02 -34.01
C LEU A 416 7.72 -15.08 -33.58
N ALA A 417 8.48 -16.03 -34.14
CA ALA A 417 9.87 -16.28 -33.77
C ALA A 417 10.81 -15.06 -33.95
N LYS A 418 10.46 -14.12 -34.84
CA LYS A 418 11.23 -12.87 -35.03
C LYS A 418 10.74 -11.80 -34.04
N LYS A 419 11.70 -11.20 -33.33
CA LYS A 419 11.44 -10.13 -32.33
C LYS A 419 10.56 -9.02 -32.92
N GLY A 420 9.50 -8.67 -32.19
CA GLY A 420 8.57 -7.58 -32.56
C GLY A 420 7.45 -7.97 -33.52
N ARG A 421 7.37 -9.22 -34.00
CA ARG A 421 6.28 -9.66 -34.89
C ARG A 421 5.25 -10.47 -34.11
N ASN A 422 3.99 -10.05 -34.21
CA ASN A 422 2.86 -10.69 -33.53
C ASN A 422 1.70 -10.87 -34.51
N PHE A 423 1.00 -11.99 -34.41
CA PHE A 423 -0.33 -12.18 -34.98
C PHE A 423 -1.35 -11.95 -33.88
N ASN A 424 -2.33 -11.07 -34.14
CA ASN A 424 -3.41 -10.76 -33.22
C ASN A 424 -4.74 -11.07 -33.89
N PHE A 425 -5.64 -11.72 -33.16
CA PHE A 425 -7.02 -11.92 -33.55
C PHE A 425 -7.93 -11.45 -32.42
N SER A 426 -8.85 -10.55 -32.73
CA SER A 426 -9.88 -10.08 -31.80
C SER A 426 -11.26 -10.25 -32.41
N SER A 427 -12.16 -10.89 -31.69
CA SER A 427 -13.56 -11.05 -32.09
C SER A 427 -14.47 -10.64 -30.95
N ILE A 428 -15.61 -10.03 -31.29
CA ILE A 428 -16.63 -9.64 -30.33
C ILE A 428 -17.97 -10.16 -30.84
N GLY A 429 -18.56 -11.11 -30.12
CA GLY A 429 -19.93 -11.55 -30.32
C GLY A 429 -20.90 -10.70 -29.52
N HIS A 430 -22.01 -10.31 -30.13
CA HIS A 430 -23.08 -9.52 -29.50
C HIS A 430 -24.44 -10.15 -29.75
N ILE A 431 -25.24 -10.27 -28.69
CA ILE A 431 -26.66 -10.54 -28.73
C ILE A 431 -27.35 -9.40 -27.97
N PHE A 432 -28.22 -8.67 -28.65
CA PHE A 432 -28.93 -7.54 -28.07
C PHE A 432 -30.44 -7.71 -28.30
N LYS A 433 -31.22 -7.51 -27.24
CA LYS A 433 -32.69 -7.49 -27.31
C LYS A 433 -33.21 -6.31 -26.49
N HIS A 434 -33.84 -5.37 -27.18
CA HIS A 434 -34.49 -4.20 -26.60
C HIS A 434 -36.00 -4.32 -26.81
N ILE A 435 -36.78 -4.18 -25.74
CA ILE A 435 -38.25 -4.09 -25.82
C ILE A 435 -38.65 -2.82 -25.08
N GLN A 436 -39.22 -1.88 -25.83
CA GLN A 436 -39.78 -0.64 -25.31
C GLN A 436 -41.27 -0.59 -25.65
N LYS A 437 -42.10 -0.37 -24.63
CA LYS A 437 -43.53 -0.10 -24.79
C LYS A 437 -43.78 1.33 -24.36
N CYS A 438 -43.93 2.23 -25.32
CA CYS A 438 -44.44 3.58 -25.06
C CYS A 438 -45.96 3.56 -25.23
N LEU A 439 -46.70 3.91 -24.17
CA LEU A 439 -48.11 4.25 -24.25
C LEU A 439 -48.20 5.77 -24.15
N PHE A 440 -48.44 6.44 -25.28
CA PHE A 440 -48.82 7.85 -25.28
C PHE A 440 -50.33 7.94 -25.08
N GLY A 441 -50.76 8.71 -24.09
CA GLY A 441 -52.17 8.97 -23.77
C GLY A 441 -52.39 10.43 -23.47
#